data_AF-A0A967HCD1-F1
#
_entry.id   AF-A0A967HCD1-F1
#
_cell.length_a   1.000
_cell.length_b   1.000
_cell.length_c   1.000
_cell.angle_alpha   90.00
_cell.angle_beta   90.00
_cell.angle_gamma   90.00
#
_symmetry.space_group_name_H-M   'P 1'
#
loop_
_entity.id
_entity.type
_entity.pdbx_description
1 polymer ?
#
loop_
_entity_poly.entity_id
_entity_poly.type
_entity_poly.pdbx_seq_one_letter_code
_entity_poly.pdbx_strand_id
1 'polypeptide(L)' 'VAWREASRRYGFQEYDGPPLEPLDLYVEKSGEEIVGQLYAFEDKGGRRVALRPEMTPTFARMVGSRARAL' A
#
# COMPACT_ATOMS: atom_id res chain seq x y z
N VAL A 1 12.70 -2.81 18.38
CA VAL A 1 13.88 -3.70 18.16
C VAL A 1 13.46 -5.16 18.00
N ALA A 2 12.61 -5.71 18.89
CA ALA A 2 12.14 -7.10 18.83
C ALA A 2 11.60 -7.56 17.45
N TRP A 3 10.70 -6.76 16.83
CA TRP A 3 10.13 -7.12 15.52
C TRP A 3 11.16 -7.22 14.40
N ARG A 4 12.04 -6.23 14.29
CA ARG A 4 13.10 -6.20 13.27
C ARG A 4 14.07 -7.37 13.45
N GLU A 5 14.42 -7.68 14.69
CA GLU A 5 15.32 -8.79 15.01
C GLU A 5 14.67 -10.14 14.68
N ALA A 6 13.42 -10.36 15.10
CA ALA A 6 12.67 -11.57 14.76
C ALA A 6 12.56 -11.76 13.24
N SER A 7 12.13 -10.73 12.50
CA SER A 7 12.01 -10.80 11.03
C SER A 7 13.33 -11.17 10.35
N ARG A 8 14.46 -10.58 10.78
CA ARG A 8 15.78 -10.89 10.23
C ARG A 8 16.22 -12.32 10.51
N ARG A 9 15.95 -12.84 11.72
CA ARG A 9 16.29 -14.23 12.10
C ARG A 9 15.56 -15.27 11.22
N TYR A 10 14.38 -14.94 10.73
CA TYR A 10 13.60 -15.82 9.83
C TYR A 10 13.76 -15.46 8.34
N GLY A 11 14.75 -14.65 7.96
CA GLY A 11 15.08 -14.38 6.56
C GLY A 11 14.13 -13.41 5.84
N PHE A 12 13.25 -12.70 6.55
CA PHE A 12 12.44 -11.65 5.94
C PHE A 12 13.29 -10.44 5.58
N GLN A 13 12.98 -9.84 4.42
CA GLN A 13 13.58 -8.59 3.98
C GLN A 13 12.65 -7.43 4.33
N GLU A 14 13.22 -6.41 4.95
CA GLU A 14 12.47 -5.21 5.29
C GLU A 14 12.23 -4.35 4.04
N TYR A 15 11.02 -3.83 3.92
CA TYR A 15 10.61 -2.90 2.88
C TYR A 15 9.65 -1.87 3.48
N ASP A 16 9.47 -0.75 2.78
CA ASP A 16 8.40 0.21 3.04
C ASP A 16 7.86 0.71 1.70
N GLY A 17 6.66 1.27 1.74
CA GLY A 17 6.03 1.94 0.62
C GLY A 17 5.59 3.35 0.99
N PRO A 18 5.03 4.13 0.05
CA PRO A 18 4.49 5.43 0.38
C PRO A 18 3.24 5.29 1.29
N PRO A 19 3.05 6.17 2.28
CA PRO A 19 1.84 6.17 3.09
C PRO A 19 0.61 6.70 2.33
N LEU A 20 0.84 7.42 1.22
CA LEU A 20 -0.19 7.93 0.32
C LEU A 20 -0.16 7.13 -0.97
N GLU A 21 -1.28 6.51 -1.33
CA GLU A 21 -1.41 5.63 -2.50
C GLU A 21 -2.64 6.05 -3.33
N PRO A 22 -2.73 5.68 -4.62
CA PRO A 22 -3.93 5.87 -5.41
C PRO A 22 -5.14 5.23 -4.74
N LEU A 23 -6.26 5.94 -4.68
CA LEU A 23 -7.49 5.43 -4.04
C LEU A 23 -7.96 4.12 -4.70
N ASP A 24 -7.82 4.01 -6.01
CA ASP A 24 -8.26 2.86 -6.81
C ASP A 24 -7.61 1.54 -6.35
N LEU A 25 -6.41 1.60 -5.75
CA LEU A 25 -5.72 0.43 -5.20
C LEU A 25 -6.54 -0.27 -4.10
N TYR A 26 -7.34 0.48 -3.35
CA TYR A 26 -8.19 -0.04 -2.27
C TYR A 26 -9.61 -0.35 -2.75
N VAL A 27 -10.11 0.41 -3.72
CA VAL A 27 -11.41 0.16 -4.36
C VAL A 27 -11.39 -1.18 -5.09
N GLU A 28 -10.32 -1.52 -5.80
CA GLU A 28 -10.19 -2.82 -6.50
C GLU A 28 -10.30 -4.02 -5.54
N LYS A 29 -9.80 -3.88 -4.30
CA LYS A 29 -9.84 -4.93 -3.29
C LYS A 29 -11.17 -5.02 -2.54
N SER A 30 -11.79 -3.88 -2.24
CA SER A 30 -12.85 -3.79 -1.22
C SER A 30 -14.15 -3.12 -1.70
N GLY A 31 -14.22 -2.73 -2.98
CA GLY A 31 -15.37 -2.03 -3.57
C GLY A 31 -15.43 -0.54 -3.20
N GLU A 32 -16.41 0.16 -3.76
CA GLU A 32 -16.57 1.63 -3.61
C GLU A 32 -16.96 2.05 -2.18
N GLU A 33 -17.57 1.17 -1.38
CA GLU A 33 -18.01 1.49 -0.02
C GLU A 33 -16.83 1.82 0.92
N ILE A 34 -15.64 1.31 0.63
CA ILE A 34 -14.45 1.58 1.44
C ILE A 34 -14.04 3.06 1.37
N VAL A 35 -14.40 3.77 0.29
CA VAL A 35 -14.00 5.17 0.08
C VAL A 35 -14.45 6.07 1.24
N GLY A 36 -15.65 5.84 1.78
CA GLY A 36 -16.19 6.60 2.92
C GLY A 36 -15.49 6.33 4.25
N GLN A 37 -14.70 5.26 4.34
CA GLN A 37 -13.95 4.85 5.54
C GLN A 37 -12.47 5.25 5.47
N LEU A 38 -11.97 5.52 4.26
CA LEU A 38 -10.60 5.92 4.03
C LEU A 38 -10.42 7.43 4.23
N TYR A 39 -9.23 7.81 4.68
CA TYR A 39 -8.78 9.18 4.56
C TYR A 39 -8.41 9.45 3.09
N ALA A 40 -9.42 9.71 2.26
CA ALA A 40 -9.31 9.92 0.83
C ALA A 40 -9.52 11.40 0.47
N PHE A 41 -8.75 11.90 -0.49
CA PHE A 41 -8.85 13.28 -0.98
C PHE A 41 -8.30 13.39 -2.40
N GLU A 42 -8.62 14.51 -3.05
CA GLU A 42 -7.97 14.90 -4.31
C GLU A 42 -6.73 15.74 -3.99
N ASP A 43 -5.57 15.34 -4.50
CA ASP A 43 -4.35 16.12 -4.32
C ASP A 43 -4.29 17.34 -5.26
N LYS A 44 -3.26 18.18 -5.12
CA LYS A 44 -3.09 19.38 -5.95
C LYS A 44 -2.89 19.09 -7.45
N GLY A 45 -2.64 17.84 -7.82
CA GLY A 45 -2.49 17.37 -9.21
C GLY A 45 -3.77 16.76 -9.77
N GLY A 46 -4.90 16.82 -9.05
CA GLY A 46 -6.18 16.25 -9.50
C GLY A 46 -6.27 14.73 -9.35
N ARG A 47 -5.39 14.11 -8.56
CA ARG A 47 -5.38 12.65 -8.37
C ARG A 47 -6.17 12.28 -7.11
N ARG A 48 -7.03 11.28 -7.23
CA ARG A 48 -7.71 10.65 -6.08
C ARG A 48 -6.72 9.75 -5.33
N VAL A 49 -6.40 10.13 -4.11
CA VAL A 49 -5.42 9.44 -3.26
C VAL A 49 -6.03 9.13 -1.90
N ALA A 50 -5.48 8.14 -1.21
CA ALA A 50 -5.84 7.83 0.16
C ALA A 50 -4.60 7.53 1.01
N LEU A 51 -4.66 7.90 2.30
CA LEU A 51 -3.72 7.36 3.27
C LEU A 51 -3.98 5.85 3.40
N ARG A 52 -2.92 5.06 3.33
CA ARG A 52 -3.03 3.60 3.36
C ARG A 52 -3.67 3.12 4.67
N PRO A 53 -4.76 2.32 4.62
CA PRO A 53 -5.34 1.70 5.81
C PRO A 53 -4.54 0.47 6.27
N GLU A 54 -3.85 -0.21 5.34
CA GLU A 54 -3.05 -1.39 5.57
C GLU A 54 -1.92 -1.51 4.52
N MET A 55 -0.98 -2.44 4.74
CA MET A 55 0.21 -2.58 3.89
C MET A 55 0.03 -3.57 2.73
N THR A 56 -0.90 -4.53 2.81
CA THR A 56 -1.00 -5.64 1.84
C THR A 56 -1.18 -5.19 0.38
N PRO A 57 -2.07 -4.22 0.06
CA PRO A 57 -2.23 -3.75 -1.32
C PRO A 57 -0.97 -3.06 -1.85
N THR A 58 -0.28 -2.30 -1.00
CA THR A 58 1.01 -1.65 -1.33
C THR A 58 2.06 -2.70 -1.70
N PHE A 59 2.18 -3.76 -0.90
CA PHE A 59 3.11 -4.86 -1.17
C PHE A 59 2.79 -5.58 -2.49
N ALA A 60 1.53 -5.93 -2.71
CA ALA A 60 1.10 -6.59 -3.96
C ALA A 60 1.43 -5.74 -5.19
N ARG A 61 1.20 -4.41 -5.13
CA ARG A 61 1.57 -3.46 -6.18
C ARG A 61 3.09 -3.46 -6.45
N MET A 62 3.91 -3.40 -5.40
CA MET A 62 5.38 -3.38 -5.52
C MET A 62 5.94 -4.68 -6.11
N VAL A 63 5.41 -5.83 -5.70
CA VAL A 63 5.81 -7.13 -6.26
C VAL A 63 5.35 -7.25 -7.71
N GLY A 64 4.10 -6.88 -8.01
CA GLY A 64 3.56 -6.89 -9.37
C GLY A 64 4.34 -5.97 -10.32
N SER A 65 4.73 -4.77 -9.88
CA SER A 65 5.56 -3.87 -10.68
C SER A 65 6.95 -4.44 -10.95
N ARG A 66 7.57 -5.10 -9.96
CA ARG A 66 8.88 -5.73 -10.12
C ARG A 66 8.82 -6.92 -11.08
N ALA A 67 7.79 -7.75 -11.00
CA ALA A 67 7.60 -8.89 -11.88
C ALA A 67 7.43 -8.48 -13.35
N ARG A 68 6.79 -7.33 -13.62
CA ARG A 68 6.64 -6.77 -14.98
C ARG A 68 7.92 -6.12 -15.54
N ALA A 69 8.91 -5.85 -14.70
CA ALA A 69 10.16 -5.21 -15.08
C ALA A 69 11.30 -6.21 -15.37
N LEU A 70 11.06 -7.50 -15.14
CA LEU A 70 11.92 -8.63 -15.52
C LEU A 70 11.51 -9.18 -16.88
#